data_AF-B7Q2J0-F1
#
_entry.id   AF-B7Q2J0-F1
#
_cell.length_a   1.000
_cell.length_b   1.000
_cell.length_c   1.000
_cell.angle_alpha   90.00
_cell.angle_beta   90.00
_cell.angle_gamma   90.00
#
_symmetry.space_group_name_H-M   'P 1'
#
loop_
_entity.id
_entity.type
_entity.pdbx_description
1 polymer ?
#
loop_
_entity_poly.entity_id
_entity_poly.type
_entity_poly.pdbx_seq_one_letter_code
_entity_poly.pdbx_strand_id
1 'polypeptide(L)'
;MFDGHVPSPHLPDYRLVPKSEEHRYLDHPVDESKPVVLPRYRRFAPLLRKMVIRDMKAKGLDTSVEPMLPAVYANPTSERYRIAEEGEEPDVSFTEEKGFIVEKFRAGVQDI
;
A
#
# COMPACT_ATOMS: atom_id res chain seq x y z
N MET A 1 -11.57 22.25 5.41
CA MET A 1 -11.08 23.58 5.81
C MET A 1 -9.69 23.36 6.40
N PHE A 2 -8.64 23.88 5.77
CA PHE A 2 -7.32 23.95 6.39
C PHE A 2 -7.39 25.03 7.47
N ASP A 3 -7.20 24.63 8.73
CA ASP A 3 -7.05 25.60 9.81
C ASP A 3 -5.73 26.34 9.54
N GLY A 4 -5.75 27.66 9.44
CA GLY A 4 -4.62 28.50 8.98
C GLY A 4 -3.44 28.56 9.95
N HIS A 5 -3.28 27.53 10.77
CA HIS A 5 -2.25 27.40 11.78
C HIS A 5 -0.92 26.99 11.14
N VAL A 6 0.08 27.88 11.25
CA VAL A 6 1.45 27.56 10.87
C VAL A 6 2.14 26.90 12.06
N PRO A 7 2.57 25.63 11.96
CA PRO A 7 3.31 25.00 13.03
C PRO A 7 4.66 25.72 13.22
N SER A 8 5.04 25.95 14.48
CA SER A 8 6.36 26.48 14.90
C SER A 8 6.83 27.80 14.25
N PRO A 9 6.06 28.91 14.35
CA PRO A 9 6.42 30.21 13.75
C PRO A 9 7.68 30.86 14.34
N HIS A 10 8.17 30.35 15.48
CA HIS A 10 9.34 30.87 16.18
C HIS A 10 10.67 30.30 15.63
N LEU A 11 10.63 29.23 14.83
CA LEU A 11 11.82 28.68 14.18
C LEU A 11 12.23 29.62 13.04
N PRO A 12 13.48 30.10 12.98
CA PRO A 12 13.95 31.00 11.92
C PRO A 12 14.26 30.27 10.59
N ASP A 13 13.49 29.23 10.24
CA ASP A 13 13.73 28.36 9.08
C ASP A 13 12.91 28.75 7.83
N TYR A 14 12.23 29.91 7.87
CA TYR A 14 11.38 30.40 6.79
C TYR A 14 12.09 31.49 5.97
N ARG A 15 11.83 31.52 4.66
CA ARG A 15 12.26 32.60 3.76
C ARG A 15 11.08 33.10 2.95
N LEU A 16 10.95 34.42 2.83
CA LEU A 16 9.92 35.04 2.01
C LEU A 16 10.31 34.95 0.53
N VAL A 17 9.42 34.41 -0.29
CA VAL A 17 9.57 34.38 -1.74
C VAL A 17 9.10 35.72 -2.32
N PRO A 18 9.92 36.43 -3.10
CA PRO A 18 9.48 37.65 -3.79
C PRO A 18 8.34 37.38 -4.77
N LYS A 19 7.36 38.29 -4.87
CA LYS A 19 6.22 38.15 -5.80
C LYS A 19 6.65 37.95 -7.25
N SER A 20 7.76 38.57 -7.66
CA SER A 20 8.32 38.40 -9.00
C SER A 20 8.80 36.98 -9.29
N GLU A 21 9.14 36.21 -8.26
CA GLU A 21 9.67 34.84 -8.37
C GLU A 21 8.64 33.76 -7.99
N GLU A 22 7.46 34.17 -7.51
CA GLU A 22 6.37 33.29 -7.05
C GLU A 22 5.99 32.25 -8.11
N HIS A 23 5.84 32.68 -9.37
CA HIS A 23 5.50 31.80 -10.50
C HIS A 23 6.47 30.62 -10.64
N ARG A 24 7.77 30.80 -10.34
CA ARG A 24 8.77 29.72 -10.46
C ARG A 24 8.52 28.56 -9.51
N TYR A 25 7.92 28.86 -8.35
CA TYR A 25 7.62 27.86 -7.31
C TYR A 25 6.23 27.27 -7.46
N LEU A 26 5.26 28.06 -7.96
CA LEU A 26 3.89 27.61 -8.15
C LEU A 26 3.68 26.84 -9.47
N ASP A 27 4.42 27.18 -10.53
CA ASP A 27 4.28 26.57 -11.85
C ASP A 27 5.03 25.22 -11.96
N HIS A 28 5.46 24.64 -10.84
CA HIS A 28 6.06 23.31 -10.87
C HIS A 28 5.04 22.30 -11.40
N PRO A 29 5.37 21.56 -12.48
CA PRO A 29 4.44 20.60 -13.04
C PRO A 29 4.18 19.53 -11.98
N VAL A 30 2.94 19.51 -11.49
CA VAL A 30 2.46 18.40 -10.67
C VAL A 30 2.36 17.22 -11.62
N ASP A 31 3.09 16.16 -11.31
CA ASP A 31 2.98 14.93 -12.06
C ASP A 31 1.59 14.33 -11.80
N GLU A 32 0.68 14.56 -12.73
CA GLU A 32 -0.68 14.04 -12.78
C GLU A 32 -0.72 12.55 -13.18
N SER A 33 0.42 11.84 -13.08
CA SER A 33 0.48 10.39 -13.33
C SER A 33 -0.72 9.71 -12.68
N LYS A 34 -1.48 8.96 -13.49
CA LYS A 34 -2.66 8.23 -13.02
C LYS A 34 -2.29 7.42 -11.78
N PRO A 35 -3.14 7.44 -10.74
CA PRO A 35 -2.86 6.66 -9.55
C PRO A 35 -2.83 5.18 -9.93
N VAL A 36 -1.80 4.47 -9.47
CA VAL A 36 -1.65 3.02 -9.70
C VAL A 36 -2.83 2.29 -9.04
N VAL A 37 -3.43 1.33 -9.73
CA VAL A 37 -4.54 0.55 -9.17
C VAL A 37 -4.00 -0.68 -8.45
N LEU A 38 -4.21 -0.73 -7.13
CA LEU A 38 -3.78 -1.83 -6.28
C LEU A 38 -4.89 -2.87 -6.07
N PRO A 39 -4.55 -4.17 -5.95
CA PRO A 39 -5.50 -5.23 -5.67
C PRO A 39 -6.34 -5.01 -4.41
N ARG A 40 -7.64 -5.24 -4.52
CA ARG A 40 -8.55 -5.24 -3.36
C ARG A 40 -8.37 -6.47 -2.46
N TYR A 41 -7.99 -7.59 -3.05
CA TYR A 41 -7.84 -8.87 -2.35
C TYR A 41 -6.45 -9.46 -2.56
N ARG A 42 -5.96 -10.16 -1.54
CA ARG A 42 -4.68 -10.88 -1.55
C ARG A 42 -4.88 -12.33 -1.13
N ARG A 43 -3.97 -13.20 -1.55
CA ARG A 43 -3.99 -14.60 -1.09
C ARG A 43 -3.53 -14.67 0.37
N PHE A 44 -4.11 -15.60 1.12
CA PHE A 44 -3.57 -15.94 2.44
C PHE A 44 -2.19 -16.58 2.32
N ALA A 45 -1.35 -16.36 3.33
CA ALA A 45 -0.11 -17.11 3.48
C ALA A 45 -0.40 -18.63 3.49
N PRO A 46 0.52 -19.49 3.00
CA PRO A 46 0.25 -20.91 2.78
C PRO A 46 -0.30 -21.67 3.99
N LEU A 47 0.19 -21.35 5.20
CA LEU A 47 -0.28 -21.97 6.44
C LEU A 47 -1.68 -21.47 6.82
N LEU A 48 -1.88 -20.15 6.83
CA LEU A 48 -3.17 -19.54 7.16
C LEU A 48 -4.27 -20.00 6.21
N ARG A 49 -3.97 -20.12 4.91
CA ARG A 49 -4.87 -20.67 3.90
C ARG A 49 -5.40 -22.06 4.31
N LYS A 50 -4.51 -22.96 4.75
CA LYS A 50 -4.91 -24.32 5.17
C LYS A 50 -5.79 -24.30 6.42
N MET A 51 -5.48 -23.44 7.39
CA MET A 51 -6.28 -23.28 8.61
C MET A 51 -7.68 -22.76 8.29
N VAL A 52 -7.77 -21.70 7.46
CA VAL A 52 -9.06 -21.12 7.04
C VAL A 52 -9.92 -22.13 6.30
N ILE A 53 -9.35 -22.89 5.35
CA ILE A 53 -10.09 -23.93 4.62
C ILE A 53 -10.59 -25.01 5.58
N ARG A 54 -9.79 -25.42 6.57
CA ARG A 54 -10.20 -26.41 7.57
C ARG A 54 -11.39 -25.90 8.40
N ASP A 55 -11.35 -24.63 8.81
CA ASP A 55 -12.42 -24.02 9.59
C ASP A 55 -13.70 -23.84 8.77
N MET A 56 -13.58 -23.49 7.48
CA MET A 56 -14.71 -23.43 6.55
C MET A 56 -15.38 -24.79 6.41
N LYS A 57 -14.60 -25.87 6.24
CA LYS A 57 -15.14 -27.24 6.19
C LYS A 57 -15.85 -27.63 7.48
N ALA A 58 -15.27 -27.30 8.63
CA ALA A 58 -15.87 -27.59 9.93
C ALA A 58 -17.21 -26.85 10.13
N LYS A 59 -17.34 -25.66 9.54
CA LYS A 59 -18.57 -24.84 9.55
C LYS A 59 -19.57 -25.19 8.45
N GLY A 60 -19.26 -26.16 7.57
CA GLY A 60 -20.11 -26.52 6.43
C GLY A 60 -20.21 -25.44 5.35
N LEU A 61 -19.23 -24.53 5.28
CA LEU A 61 -19.17 -23.49 4.24
C LEU A 61 -18.61 -24.06 2.94
N ASP A 62 -19.03 -23.48 1.81
CA ASP A 62 -18.54 -23.87 0.50
C ASP A 62 -17.03 -23.61 0.39
N THR A 63 -16.28 -24.65 0.01
CA THR A 63 -14.83 -24.60 -0.20
C THR A 63 -14.42 -24.61 -1.66
N SER A 64 -15.39 -24.50 -2.59
CA SER A 64 -15.10 -24.37 -4.02
C SER A 64 -14.37 -23.05 -4.32
N VAL A 65 -14.70 -21.99 -3.58
CA VAL A 65 -14.07 -20.67 -3.72
C VAL A 65 -12.82 -20.58 -2.85
N GLU A 66 -11.71 -20.14 -3.43
CA GLU A 66 -10.47 -19.91 -2.70
C GLU A 66 -10.63 -18.72 -1.74
N PRO A 67 -10.37 -18.88 -0.42
CA PRO A 67 -10.48 -17.78 0.51
C PRO A 67 -9.40 -16.72 0.21
N MET A 68 -9.80 -15.46 0.17
CA MET A 68 -8.89 -14.32 -0.02
C MET A 68 -8.98 -13.35 1.16
N LEU A 69 -7.89 -12.63 1.41
CA LEU A 69 -7.76 -11.61 2.44
C LEU A 69 -8.07 -10.23 1.83
N PRO A 70 -8.93 -9.40 2.45
CA PRO A 70 -9.06 -8.00 2.05
C PRO A 70 -7.74 -7.26 2.31
N ALA A 71 -7.24 -6.56 1.29
CA ALA A 71 -5.99 -5.82 1.38
C ALA A 71 -6.20 -4.46 2.05
N VAL A 72 -5.32 -4.13 2.99
CA VAL A 72 -5.23 -2.80 3.59
C VAL A 72 -3.82 -2.28 3.34
N TYR A 73 -3.72 -1.12 2.72
CA TYR A 73 -2.46 -0.46 2.40
C TYR A 73 -2.20 0.63 3.44
N ALA A 74 -0.99 0.66 3.98
CA ALA A 74 -0.55 1.79 4.78
C ALA A 74 -0.49 2.99 3.85
N ASN A 75 -1.11 4.11 4.24
CA ASN A 75 -1.26 5.29 3.39
C ASN A 75 -0.26 6.35 3.87
N PRO A 76 0.93 6.51 3.28
CA PRO A 76 1.73 7.69 3.42
C PRO A 76 0.96 8.85 2.80
N THR A 77 1.14 10.01 3.40
CA THR A 77 0.60 11.33 3.02
C THR A 77 0.83 11.72 1.54
N SER A 78 1.50 10.90 0.73
CA SER A 78 2.00 11.20 -0.61
C SER A 78 1.78 10.09 -1.66
N GLU A 79 0.94 9.09 -1.42
CA GLU A 79 0.83 7.98 -2.37
C GLU A 79 -0.22 8.17 -3.49
N ARG A 80 0.27 8.01 -4.73
CA ARG A 80 -0.47 8.05 -5.99
C ARG A 80 -1.03 6.68 -6.33
N TYR A 81 -1.83 6.09 -5.44
CA TYR A 81 -2.54 4.86 -5.78
C TYR A 81 -3.98 4.87 -5.29
N ARG A 82 -4.77 3.99 -5.88
CA ARG A 82 -6.13 3.69 -5.46
C ARG A 82 -6.32 2.19 -5.36
N ILE A 83 -7.24 1.76 -4.51
CA ILE A 83 -7.64 0.34 -4.43
C ILE A 83 -8.64 0.08 -5.56
N ALA A 84 -8.51 -1.08 -6.22
CA ALA A 84 -9.42 -1.53 -7.27
C ALA A 84 -10.87 -1.62 -6.78
N GLU A 85 -11.82 -1.20 -7.61
CA GLU A 85 -13.25 -1.39 -7.37
C GLU A 85 -13.69 -2.85 -7.59
N GLU A 86 -14.95 -3.15 -7.27
CA GLU A 86 -15.49 -4.50 -7.44
C GLU A 86 -15.55 -4.88 -8.93
N GLY A 87 -14.77 -5.89 -9.31
CA GLY A 87 -14.68 -6.35 -10.71
C GLY A 87 -13.62 -5.61 -11.55
N GLU A 88 -12.85 -4.70 -10.96
CA GLU A 88 -11.74 -4.03 -11.63
C GLU A 88 -10.44 -4.88 -11.56
N GLU A 89 -9.72 -4.98 -12.69
CA GLU A 89 -8.41 -5.63 -12.71
C GLU A 89 -7.32 -4.67 -12.20
N PRO A 90 -6.52 -5.07 -11.20
CA PRO A 90 -5.46 -4.22 -10.66
C PRO A 90 -4.24 -4.19 -11.60
N ASP A 91 -3.55 -3.05 -11.65
CA ASP A 91 -2.33 -2.87 -12.45
C ASP A 91 -1.15 -3.72 -11.92
N VAL A 92 -1.17 -4.04 -10.62
CA VAL A 92 -0.07 -4.73 -9.93
C VAL A 92 -0.56 -6.02 -9.31
N SER A 93 0.17 -7.13 -9.50
CA SER A 93 -0.08 -8.39 -8.79
C SER A 93 1.07 -8.73 -7.83
N PHE A 94 0.75 -9.00 -6.57
CA PHE A 94 1.73 -9.35 -5.53
C PHE A 94 1.99 -10.87 -5.42
N THR A 95 1.65 -11.63 -6.47
CA THR A 95 1.61 -13.09 -6.44
C THR A 95 3.01 -13.74 -6.36
N GLU A 96 4.06 -12.99 -6.68
CA GLU A 96 5.43 -13.48 -6.70
C GLU A 96 6.19 -13.13 -5.42
N GLU A 97 5.90 -13.82 -4.32
CA GLU A 97 6.85 -13.95 -3.20
C GLU A 97 8.01 -14.87 -3.65
N LYS A 98 8.83 -14.38 -4.58
CA LYS A 98 9.95 -15.11 -5.16
C LYS A 98 11.02 -15.37 -4.10
N GLY A 99 11.02 -16.58 -3.56
CA GLY A 99 12.20 -17.36 -3.13
C GLY A 99 12.96 -16.90 -1.88
N PHE A 100 12.93 -15.62 -1.51
CA PHE A 100 13.91 -15.07 -0.57
C PHE A 100 13.69 -15.50 0.89
N ILE A 101 12.44 -15.78 1.27
CA ILE A 101 12.08 -16.11 2.65
C ILE A 101 12.33 -17.60 2.94
N VAL A 102 11.88 -18.49 2.05
CA VAL A 102 11.87 -19.94 2.36
C VAL A 102 13.28 -20.51 2.50
N GLU A 103 14.26 -20.06 1.71
CA GLU A 103 15.65 -20.56 1.82
C GLU A 103 16.35 -20.11 3.10
N LYS A 104 16.21 -18.85 3.52
CA LYS A 104 16.80 -18.35 4.78
C LYS A 104 16.23 -19.04 6.01
N PHE A 105 14.93 -19.31 6.02
CA PHE A 105 14.29 -20.08 7.10
C PHE A 105 14.74 -21.54 7.11
N ARG A 106 15.07 -22.14 5.95
CA ARG A 106 15.63 -23.50 5.85
C ARG A 106 17.10 -23.59 6.23
N ALA A 107 17.88 -22.54 5.98
CA ALA A 107 19.29 -22.49 6.32
C ALA A 107 19.56 -22.32 7.82
N GLY A 108 18.53 -21.98 8.61
CA GLY A 108 18.69 -21.50 9.98
C GLY A 108 19.33 -20.11 9.93
N VAL A 109 18.73 -19.12 10.58
CA VAL A 109 19.29 -17.77 10.63
C VAL A 109 20.68 -17.84 11.28
N GLN A 110 21.72 -17.78 10.46
CA GLN A 110 23.06 -17.43 10.87
C GLN A 110 23.22 -15.95 10.54
N ASP A 111 22.90 -15.09 11.52
CA ASP A 111 23.30 -13.69 11.43
C ASP A 111 24.79 -13.55 11.78
N ILE A 112 25.46 -12.62 11.08
CA ILE A 112 26.84 -12.18 11.26
C ILE A 112 26.90 -11.17 12.41
#